data_AF-V9G806-F1
#
_entry.id   AF-V9G806-F1
#
_cell.length_a   1.000
_cell.length_b   1.000
_cell.length_c   1.000
_cell.angle_alpha   90.00
_cell.angle_beta   90.00
_cell.angle_gamma   90.00
#
_symmetry.space_group_name_H-M   'P 1'
#
loop_
_entity.id
_entity.type
_entity.pdbx_description
1 polymer ?
#
loop_
_entity_poly.entity_id
_entity_poly.type
_entity_poly.pdbx_seq_one_letter_code
_entity_poly.pdbx_strand_id
1 'polypeptide(L)' 'MTGGDTAKQICMKWNISGFELLDELEIGVPISKFLGNDELYVITKAGGFGQPDVFIHAIQKLKGGHSA' A
#
# COMPACT_ATOMS: atom_id res chain seq x y z
N MET A 1 -2.02 -3.02 3.29
CA MET A 1 -2.89 -4.21 3.13
C MET A 1 -2.09 -5.33 2.46
N THR A 2 -2.26 -6.59 2.87
CA THR A 2 -1.57 -7.74 2.26
C THR A 2 -2.56 -8.83 1.84
N GLY A 3 -2.26 -9.48 0.72
CA GLY A 3 -3.13 -10.45 0.05
C GLY A 3 -4.12 -9.77 -0.89
N GLY A 4 -4.31 -10.35 -2.07
CA GLY A 4 -5.21 -9.82 -3.10
C GLY A 4 -6.67 -9.80 -2.66
N ASP A 5 -7.13 -10.87 -1.99
CA ASP A 5 -8.52 -10.95 -1.53
C ASP A 5 -8.82 -9.91 -0.44
N THR A 6 -7.92 -9.73 0.52
CA THR A 6 -8.05 -8.67 1.53
C THR A 6 -8.13 -7.29 0.90
N ALA A 7 -7.22 -6.99 -0.04
CA ALA A 7 -7.22 -5.71 -0.75
C ALA A 7 -8.53 -5.49 -1.51
N LYS A 8 -8.99 -6.48 -2.27
CA LYS A 8 -10.23 -6.45 -3.03
C LYS A 8 -11.45 -6.22 -2.12
N GLN A 9 -11.55 -6.93 -1.01
CA GLN A 9 -12.68 -6.79 -0.08
C GLN A 9 -12.72 -5.40 0.57
N ILE A 10 -11.57 -4.82 0.91
CA ILE A 10 -11.51 -3.44 1.40
C ILE A 10 -11.99 -2.47 0.33
N CYS A 11 -11.48 -2.57 -0.90
CA CYS A 11 -11.90 -1.71 -2.02
C CYS A 11 -13.41 -1.79 -2.27
N MET A 12 -14.00 -3.00 -2.28
CA MET A 12 -15.43 -3.19 -2.47
C MET A 12 -16.25 -2.55 -1.34
N LYS A 13 -15.84 -2.71 -0.08
CA LYS A 13 -16.56 -2.13 1.07
C LYS A 13 -16.46 -0.62 1.14
N TRP A 14 -15.37 -0.05 0.61
CA TRP A 14 -15.12 1.40 0.63
C TRP A 14 -15.49 2.09 -0.69
N ASN A 15 -16.11 1.36 -1.63
CA ASN A 15 -16.47 1.85 -2.96
C ASN A 15 -15.29 2.50 -3.71
N ILE A 16 -14.09 1.92 -3.56
CA ILE A 16 -12.88 2.36 -4.23
C ILE A 16 -12.84 1.76 -5.64
N SER A 17 -12.72 2.62 -6.65
CA SER A 17 -12.70 2.23 -8.07
C SER A 17 -11.31 1.84 -8.57
N GLY A 18 -10.25 2.24 -7.87
CA GLY A 18 -8.88 1.92 -8.25
C GLY A 18 -7.85 2.67 -7.42
N PHE A 19 -6.61 2.59 -7.88
CA PHE A 19 -5.45 3.18 -7.24
C PHE A 19 -4.69 4.07 -8.21
N GLU A 20 -4.19 5.20 -7.72
CA GLU A 20 -3.11 5.94 -8.37
C GLU A 20 -1.78 5.38 -7.84
N LEU A 21 -0.97 4.81 -8.72
CA LEU A 21 0.35 4.29 -8.36
C LEU A 21 1.34 5.45 -8.25
N LEU A 22 2.04 5.55 -7.12
CA LEU A 22 2.98 6.64 -6.86
C LEU A 22 4.43 6.19 -6.89
N ASP A 23 4.72 5.06 -6.25
CA ASP A 23 6.07 4.54 -6.05
C ASP A 23 5.98 3.06 -5.63
N GLU A 24 7.12 2.46 -5.36
CA GLU A 24 7.24 1.10 -4.83
C GLU A 24 8.12 1.10 -3.58
N LEU A 25 7.63 0.49 -2.50
CA LEU A 25 8.38 0.38 -1.25
C LEU A 25 9.54 -0.62 -1.40
N GLU A 26 9.22 -1.76 -2.01
CA GLU A 26 10.09 -2.90 -2.31
C GLU A 26 9.49 -3.62 -3.52
N ILE A 27 10.27 -4.44 -4.25
CA ILE A 27 9.80 -5.16 -5.43
C ILE A 27 8.49 -5.93 -5.13
N GLY A 28 7.42 -5.57 -5.84
CA GLY A 28 6.06 -6.09 -5.72
C GLY A 28 5.25 -5.53 -4.54
N VAL A 29 5.65 -4.38 -3.96
CA VAL A 29 5.00 -3.72 -2.81
C VAL A 29 4.65 -2.26 -3.14
N PRO A 30 3.55 -2.02 -3.88
CA PRO A 30 3.19 -0.68 -4.35
C PRO A 30 2.82 0.31 -3.24
N ILE A 31 3.24 1.56 -3.42
CA ILE A 31 2.76 2.74 -2.69
C ILE A 31 1.80 3.49 -3.62
N SER A 32 0.60 3.78 -3.12
CA SER A 32 -0.49 4.31 -3.93
C SER A 32 -1.41 5.24 -3.14
N LYS A 33 -2.32 5.90 -3.84
CA LYS A 33 -3.53 6.53 -3.28
C LYS A 33 -4.75 5.87 -3.89
N PHE A 34 -5.90 6.01 -3.24
CA PHE A 34 -7.15 5.63 -3.87
C PHE A 34 -7.59 6.68 -4.88
N LEU A 35 -8.10 6.27 -6.03
CA LEU A 35 -8.64 7.22 -7.01
C LEU A 35 -9.79 8.01 -6.38
N GLY A 36 -9.69 9.34 -6.40
CA GLY A 36 -10.67 10.24 -5.79
C GLY A 36 -10.51 10.45 -4.28
N ASN A 37 -9.43 9.95 -3.66
CA ASN A 37 -9.06 10.27 -2.28
C ASN A 37 -7.55 10.52 -2.16
N ASP A 38 -7.17 11.79 -2.27
CA ASP A 38 -5.77 12.21 -2.33
C ASP A 38 -5.09 12.30 -0.96
N GLU A 39 -5.86 12.18 0.12
CA GLU A 39 -5.38 12.34 1.50
C GLU A 39 -4.86 11.03 2.10
N LEU A 40 -5.26 9.88 1.54
CA LEU A 40 -4.96 8.58 2.10
C LEU A 40 -3.94 7.80 1.25
N TYR A 41 -2.73 7.66 1.79
CA TYR A 41 -1.73 6.76 1.25
C TYR A 41 -2.01 5.31 1.64
N VAL A 42 -1.81 4.41 0.68
CA VAL A 42 -2.05 2.98 0.81
C VAL A 42 -0.86 2.22 0.26
N ILE A 43 -0.33 1.32 1.09
CA ILE A 43 0.66 0.33 0.66
C ILE A 43 -0.05 -1.02 0.52
N THR A 44 0.07 -1.63 -0.66
CA THR A 44 -0.49 -2.96 -0.95
C THR A 44 0.63 -3.97 -1.16
N LYS A 45 0.34 -5.25 -0.89
CA LYS A 45 1.33 -6.32 -1.01
C LYS A 45 0.66 -7.62 -1.40
N ALA A 46 1.16 -8.32 -2.40
CA ALA A 46 0.72 -9.68 -2.68
C ALA A 46 1.16 -10.66 -1.56
N GLY A 47 0.48 -11.80 -1.45
CA GLY A 47 0.92 -12.87 -0.56
C GLY A 47 2.31 -13.37 -0.98
N GLY A 48 3.23 -13.52 -0.03
CA GLY A 48 4.59 -13.99 -0.31
C GLY A 48 5.58 -12.97 -0.93
N PHE A 49 5.16 -11.73 -1.19
CA PHE A 49 6.05 -10.66 -1.67
C PHE A 49 6.61 -9.82 -0.52
N GLY A 50 7.70 -9.10 -0.78
CA GLY A 50 8.43 -8.26 0.18
C GLY A 50 9.46 -9.02 1.01
N GLN A 51 10.39 -8.27 1.58
CA GLN A 51 11.38 -8.76 2.56
C GLN A 51 10.71 -9.09 3.90
N PRO A 52 11.38 -9.85 4.79
CA PRO A 52 10.82 -10.24 6.09
C PRO A 52 10.33 -9.07 6.96
N ASP A 53 10.90 -7.88 6.78
CA ASP A 53 10.65 -6.64 7.52
C ASP A 53 9.76 -5.63 6.76
N VAL A 54 9.14 -6.02 5.65
CA VAL A 54 8.32 -5.15 4.78
C VAL A 54 7.27 -4.32 5.51
N PHE A 55 6.65 -4.85 6.58
CA PHE A 55 5.67 -4.08 7.35
C PHE A 55 6.29 -2.97 8.20
N ILE A 56 7.52 -3.18 8.69
CA ILE A 56 8.28 -2.15 9.41
C ILE A 56 8.62 -1.03 8.43
N HIS A 57 9.15 -1.37 7.25
CA HIS A 57 9.45 -0.39 6.19
C HIS A 57 8.19 0.38 5.77
N ALA A 58 7.05 -0.29 5.62
CA ALA A 58 5.79 0.33 5.26
C ALA A 58 5.35 1.37 6.31
N ILE A 59 5.43 1.01 7.60
CA ILE A 59 5.08 1.92 8.70
C ILE A 59 6.04 3.12 8.74
N GLN A 60 7.34 2.89 8.57
CA GLN A 60 8.33 3.96 8.54
C GLN A 60 8.06 4.93 7.37
N LYS A 61 7.83 4.41 6.16
CA LYS A 61 7.51 5.21 4.97
C LYS A 61 6.24 6.03 5.18
N LEU A 62 5.16 5.42 5.70
CA LEU A 62 3.88 6.11 5.92
C LEU A 62 3.93 7.17 7.02
N LYS A 63 4.82 7.03 8.01
CA LYS A 63 5.09 8.08 9.02
C LYS A 63 5.89 9.25 8.47
N GLY A 64 6.17 9.29 7.16
CA GLY A 64 7.03 10.28 6.53
C GLY A 64 8.50 10.07 6.91
N GLY A 65 8.92 8.80 6.99
CA GLY A 65 10.19 8.31 7.57
C GLY A 65 11.33 9.31 7.52
N HIS A 66 12.03 9.48 8.64
CA HIS A 66 13.16 10.40 8.74
C HIS A 66 14.12 10.14 7.59
N SER A 67 14.24 11.10 6.68
CA SER A 67 15.38 11.19 5.78
C SER A 67 16.63 11.23 6.66
N ALA A 68 17.40 10.15 6.66
CA ALA A 68 18.82 10.19 6.94
C ALA A 68 19.54 10.28 5.60
#